data_AF-A0A957X5G8-F1
#
_entry.id   AF-A0A957X5G8-F1
#
_cell.length_a   1.000
_cell.length_b   1.000
_cell.length_c   1.000
_cell.angle_alpha   90.00
_cell.angle_beta   90.00
_cell.angle_gamma   90.00
#
_symmetry.space_group_name_H-M   'P 1'
#
loop_
_entity.id
_entity.type
_entity.pdbx_description
1 polymer ?
#
loop_
_entity_poly.entity_id
_entity_poly.type
_entity_poly.pdbx_seq_one_letter_code
_entity_poly.pdbx_strand_id
1 'polypeptide(L)'
;MASEPTTIEKIRGIPWSIATFAANTFFVQFTFFGSVFPLFLAELGLSKGQMGFLFSLMPFLGLIAPFIGPWTARFGYKRTYITFFTLRKVFTILLLATPWVQITYGTSATLIFVSVIVAFFAVCRSVAETARIPWAQEYVPRSMQGKYTATNNFFTSLAGFGAVGLAS
;
A
#
# COMPACT_ATOMS: atom_id res chain seq x y z
N MET A 1 29.07 -9.09 -11.38
CA MET A 1 28.01 -8.76 -12.35
C MET A 1 26.88 -9.74 -12.12
N ALA A 2 25.72 -9.30 -11.62
CA ALA A 2 24.55 -10.17 -11.51
C ALA A 2 24.00 -10.38 -12.92
N SER A 3 24.07 -11.60 -13.43
CA SER A 3 23.49 -12.00 -14.72
C SER A 3 22.02 -11.62 -14.76
N GLU A 4 21.57 -10.97 -15.84
CA GLU A 4 20.14 -10.72 -16.04
C GLU A 4 19.37 -12.05 -15.91
N PRO A 5 18.27 -12.09 -15.15
CA PRO A 5 17.52 -13.32 -14.97
C PRO A 5 17.03 -13.84 -16.32
N THR A 6 17.24 -15.13 -16.57
CA THR A 6 16.78 -15.79 -17.78
C THR A 6 15.25 -15.70 -17.88
N THR A 7 14.71 -15.79 -19.10
CA THR A 7 13.26 -15.75 -19.34
C THR A 7 12.50 -16.77 -18.48
N ILE A 8 13.12 -17.93 -18.22
CA ILE A 8 12.56 -18.99 -17.36
C ILE A 8 12.48 -18.54 -15.90
N GLU A 9 13.53 -17.91 -15.36
CA GLU A 9 13.53 -17.37 -14.00
C GLU A 9 12.51 -16.25 -13.83
N LYS A 10 12.37 -15.37 -14.83
CA LYS A 10 11.34 -14.32 -14.85
C LYS A 10 9.92 -14.92 -14.79
N ILE A 11 9.65 -15.97 -15.58
CA ILE A 11 8.35 -16.65 -15.58
C ILE A 11 8.06 -17.33 -14.24
N ARG A 12 9.06 -17.95 -13.59
CA ARG A 12 8.91 -18.57 -12.27
C ARG A 12 8.62 -17.56 -11.15
N GLY A 13 9.02 -16.29 -11.32
CA GLY A 13 8.74 -15.21 -10.38
C GLY A 13 7.33 -14.61 -10.48
N ILE A 14 6.62 -14.83 -11.59
CA ILE A 14 5.29 -14.24 -11.83
C ILE A 14 4.25 -14.64 -10.77
N PRO A 15 4.11 -15.93 -10.40
CA PRO A 15 3.16 -16.33 -9.34
C PRO A 15 3.44 -15.67 -7.99
N TRP A 16 4.72 -15.51 -7.63
CA TRP A 16 5.11 -14.83 -6.38
C TRP A 16 4.76 -13.34 -6.39
N SER A 17 4.91 -12.69 -7.54
CA SER A 17 4.45 -11.30 -7.73
C SER A 17 2.94 -11.20 -7.53
N ILE A 18 2.16 -12.07 -8.19
CA ILE A 18 0.69 -12.09 -8.08
C ILE A 18 0.25 -12.37 -6.63
N ALA A 19 0.87 -13.35 -5.96
CA ALA A 19 0.59 -13.66 -4.56
C ALA A 19 0.88 -12.48 -3.63
N THR A 20 1.99 -11.76 -3.87
CA THR A 20 2.33 -10.55 -3.11
C THR A 20 1.29 -9.46 -3.30
N PHE A 21 0.78 -9.26 -4.53
CA PHE A 21 -0.29 -8.30 -4.79
C PHE A 21 -1.61 -8.70 -4.12
N ALA A 22 -2.01 -9.97 -4.24
CA ALA A 22 -3.21 -10.48 -3.58
C ALA A 22 -3.14 -10.30 -2.05
N ALA A 23 -2.03 -10.70 -1.42
CA ALA A 23 -1.79 -10.51 0.01
C ALA A 23 -1.76 -9.02 0.41
N ASN A 24 -1.17 -8.17 -0.43
CA ASN A 24 -1.21 -6.73 -0.22
C ASN A 24 -2.64 -6.17 -0.28
N THR A 25 -3.49 -6.68 -1.17
CA THR A 25 -4.90 -6.26 -1.25
C THR A 25 -5.63 -6.58 0.04
N PHE A 26 -5.49 -7.79 0.59
CA PHE A 26 -6.03 -8.13 1.91
C PHE A 26 -5.55 -7.14 2.96
N PHE A 27 -4.23 -6.92 3.06
CA PHE A 27 -3.66 -5.97 4.01
C PHE A 27 -4.27 -4.57 3.87
N VAL A 28 -4.32 -4.02 2.66
CA VAL A 28 -4.82 -2.66 2.40
C VAL A 28 -6.32 -2.54 2.70
N GLN A 29 -7.11 -3.58 2.41
CA GLN A 29 -8.53 -3.62 2.71
C GLN A 29 -8.78 -3.64 4.22
N PHE A 30 -8.03 -4.42 4.99
CA PHE A 30 -8.21 -4.47 6.44
C PHE A 30 -7.69 -3.22 7.16
N THR A 31 -6.74 -2.48 6.57
CA THR A 31 -6.03 -1.41 7.30
C THR A 31 -6.44 0.01 6.95
N PHE A 32 -6.67 0.34 5.66
CA PHE A 32 -6.90 1.74 5.26
C PHE A 32 -8.06 1.94 4.27
N PHE A 33 -8.47 0.92 3.52
CA PHE A 33 -9.46 1.07 2.43
C PHE A 33 -10.76 0.28 2.63
N GLY A 34 -10.83 -0.63 3.58
CA GLY A 34 -12.06 -1.37 3.88
C GLY A 34 -12.85 -0.79 5.04
N SER A 35 -13.95 -1.45 5.36
CA SER A 35 -14.91 -1.11 6.42
C SER A 35 -14.28 -1.05 7.81
N VAL A 36 -13.25 -1.85 8.05
CA VAL A 36 -12.59 -2.00 9.36
C VAL A 36 -11.98 -0.69 9.86
N PHE A 37 -11.34 0.08 8.99
CA PHE A 37 -10.66 1.31 9.41
C PHE A 37 -11.60 2.43 9.84
N PRO A 38 -12.66 2.80 9.08
CA PRO A 38 -13.69 3.72 9.57
C PRO A 38 -14.34 3.26 10.89
N LEU A 39 -14.63 1.95 11.04
CA LEU A 39 -15.19 1.40 12.28
C LEU A 39 -14.24 1.56 13.45
N PHE A 40 -12.95 1.27 13.24
CA PHE A 40 -11.90 1.48 14.24
C PHE A 40 -11.80 2.96 14.66
N LEU A 41 -11.85 3.90 13.72
CA LEU A 41 -11.84 5.33 14.03
C LEU A 41 -13.12 5.78 14.76
N ALA A 42 -14.27 5.19 14.43
CA ALA A 42 -15.53 5.46 15.09
C ALA A 42 -15.53 4.95 16.55
N GLU A 43 -14.97 3.77 16.80
CA GLU A 43 -14.81 3.20 18.15
C GLU A 43 -13.83 4.02 19.01
N LEU A 44 -12.84 4.65 18.38
CA LEU A 44 -11.98 5.66 19.02
C LEU A 44 -12.69 7.01 19.25
N GLY A 45 -13.99 7.12 18.98
CA GLY A 45 -14.77 8.33 19.22
C GLY A 45 -14.37 9.52 18.34
N LEU A 46 -13.70 9.30 17.20
CA LEU A 46 -13.44 10.39 16.25
C LEU A 46 -14.75 10.83 15.59
N SER A 47 -14.86 12.13 15.29
CA SER A 47 -16.03 12.66 14.58
C SER A 47 -15.98 12.31 13.09
N LYS A 48 -17.14 12.30 12.42
CA LYS A 48 -17.24 12.02 10.98
C LYS A 48 -16.37 12.98 10.13
N GLY A 49 -16.26 14.24 10.54
CA GLY A 49 -15.41 15.23 9.87
C GLY A 49 -13.92 14.90 9.99
N GLN A 50 -13.49 14.42 11.15
CA GLN A 50 -12.10 14.00 11.38
C GLN A 50 -11.74 12.74 10.59
N MET A 51 -12.65 11.77 10.52
CA MET A 51 -12.47 10.59 9.66
C MET A 51 -12.37 10.99 8.18
N GLY A 52 -13.24 11.89 7.72
CA GLY A 52 -13.19 12.42 6.36
C GLY A 52 -11.86 13.12 6.04
N PHE A 53 -11.31 13.87 6.99
CA PHE A 53 -9.97 14.46 6.87
C PHE A 53 -8.88 13.38 6.73
N LEU A 54 -8.90 12.34 7.56
CA LEU A 54 -7.94 11.23 7.46
C LEU A 54 -8.01 10.51 6.11
N PHE A 55 -9.22 10.30 5.58
CA PHE A 55 -9.40 9.67 4.27
C PHE A 55 -8.92 10.54 3.11
N SER A 56 -9.06 11.87 3.22
CA SER A 56 -8.62 12.79 2.16
C SER A 56 -7.10 12.89 2.06
N LEU A 57 -6.35 12.66 3.16
CA LEU A 57 -4.88 12.67 3.14
C LEU A 57 -4.31 11.71 2.08
N MET A 58 -4.95 10.57 1.86
CA MET A 58 -4.46 9.57 0.92
C MET A 58 -4.44 10.05 -0.55
N PRO A 59 -5.54 10.53 -1.14
CA PRO A 59 -5.51 11.09 -2.49
C PRO A 59 -4.66 12.36 -2.59
N PHE A 60 -4.67 13.23 -1.57
CA PHE A 60 -3.86 14.46 -1.59
C PHE A 60 -2.35 14.18 -1.62
N LEU A 61 -1.87 13.28 -0.76
CA LEU A 61 -0.46 12.90 -0.75
C LEU A 61 -0.11 11.99 -1.94
N GLY A 62 -1.08 11.42 -2.63
CA GLY A 62 -0.89 10.78 -3.93
C GLY A 62 -0.36 11.73 -5.01
N LEU A 63 -0.67 13.03 -4.92
CA LEU A 63 -0.27 14.05 -5.90
C LEU A 63 1.25 14.30 -5.96
N ILE A 64 2.02 13.77 -5.00
CA ILE A 64 3.49 13.88 -5.04
C ILE A 64 4.11 12.96 -6.11
N ALA A 65 3.37 11.97 -6.63
CA ALA A 65 3.89 10.95 -7.54
C ALA A 65 4.63 11.52 -8.78
N PRO A 66 4.12 12.53 -9.51
CA PRO A 66 4.81 13.09 -10.67
C PRO A 66 6.17 13.71 -10.33
N PHE A 67 6.29 14.31 -9.15
CA PHE A 67 7.53 14.94 -8.69
C PHE A 67 8.59 13.91 -8.29
N ILE A 68 8.15 12.75 -7.79
CA ILE A 68 9.06 11.70 -7.29
C ILE A 68 9.50 10.75 -8.42
N GLY A 69 8.74 10.66 -9.52
CA GLY A 69 9.06 9.83 -10.68
C GLY A 69 10.52 9.91 -11.18
N PRO A 70 11.08 11.11 -11.42
CA PRO A 70 12.49 11.24 -11.84
C PRO A 70 13.49 10.73 -10.80
N TRP A 71 13.17 10.83 -9.51
CA TRP A 71 14.02 10.37 -8.43
C TRP A 71 14.02 8.85 -8.30
N THR A 72 12.85 8.20 -8.47
CA THR A 72 12.76 6.73 -8.43
C THR A 72 13.57 6.08 -9.56
N ALA A 73 13.64 6.72 -10.73
CA ALA A 73 14.47 6.30 -11.84
C ALA A 73 15.98 6.37 -11.53
N ARG A 74 16.42 7.36 -10.74
CA ARG A 74 17.84 7.54 -10.35
C ARG A 74 18.30 6.56 -9.27
N PHE A 75 17.46 6.29 -8.26
CA PHE A 75 17.80 5.38 -7.17
C PHE A 75 17.60 3.89 -7.52
N GLY A 76 16.87 3.63 -8.60
CA GLY A 76 16.50 2.30 -9.08
C GLY A 76 15.14 1.86 -8.56
N TYR A 77 14.31 1.33 -9.46
CA TYR A 77 12.91 1.03 -9.17
C TYR A 77 12.73 -0.09 -8.15
N LYS A 78 13.50 -1.19 -8.27
CA LYS A 78 13.45 -2.32 -7.33
C LYS A 78 13.72 -1.91 -5.88
N ARG A 79 14.80 -1.15 -5.66
CA ARG A 79 15.21 -0.71 -4.32
C ARG A 79 14.18 0.24 -3.73
N THR A 80 13.74 1.21 -4.52
CA THR A 80 12.70 2.17 -4.11
C THR A 80 11.41 1.44 -3.72
N TYR A 81 10.91 0.54 -4.56
CA TYR A 81 9.69 -0.21 -4.26
C TYR A 81 9.82 -1.01 -2.97
N ILE A 82 10.86 -1.84 -2.81
CA ILE A 82 11.01 -2.72 -1.64
C ILE A 82 11.17 -1.92 -0.34
N THR A 83 11.97 -0.84 -0.36
CA THR A 83 12.18 0.01 0.81
C THR A 83 10.89 0.68 1.25
N PHE A 84 10.20 1.38 0.35
CA PHE A 84 8.97 2.10 0.70
C PHE A 84 7.78 1.17 0.95
N PHE A 85 7.73 0.02 0.28
CA PHE A 85 6.71 -1.02 0.53
C PHE A 85 6.85 -1.63 1.93
N THR A 86 8.08 -1.89 2.38
CA THR A 86 8.37 -2.40 3.73
C THR A 86 8.16 -1.31 4.78
N LEU A 87 8.71 -0.11 4.54
CA LEU A 87 8.60 1.03 5.47
C LEU A 87 7.13 1.36 5.77
N ARG A 88 6.28 1.31 4.75
CA ARG A 88 4.83 1.49 4.90
C ARG A 88 4.22 0.52 5.91
N LYS A 89 4.61 -0.76 5.92
CA LYS A 89 4.12 -1.76 6.89
C LYS A 89 4.60 -1.46 8.31
N VAL A 90 5.85 -1.02 8.46
CA VAL A 90 6.40 -0.62 9.77
C VAL A 90 5.57 0.50 10.38
N PHE A 91 5.23 1.53 9.60
CA PHE A 91 4.35 2.60 10.07
C PHE A 91 2.92 2.12 10.37
N THR A 92 2.38 1.19 9.58
CA THR A 92 1.05 0.62 9.86
C THR A 92 1.00 -0.15 11.18
N ILE A 93 2.08 -0.83 11.57
CA ILE A 93 2.13 -1.53 12.86
C ILE A 93 1.94 -0.57 14.04
N LEU A 94 2.36 0.70 13.90
CA LEU A 94 2.14 1.73 14.92
C LEU A 94 0.66 2.02 15.18
N LEU A 95 -0.25 1.69 14.24
CA LEU A 95 -1.69 1.80 14.50
C LEU A 95 -2.16 0.87 15.64
N LEU A 96 -1.45 -0.22 15.92
CA LEU A 96 -1.77 -1.09 17.06
C LEU A 96 -1.54 -0.41 18.41
N ALA A 97 -0.71 0.65 18.45
CA ALA A 97 -0.48 1.45 19.66
C ALA A 97 -1.54 2.55 19.87
N THR A 98 -2.43 2.77 18.90
CA THR A 98 -3.49 3.79 18.97
C THR A 98 -4.40 3.66 20.20
N PRO A 99 -4.92 2.48 20.61
CA PRO A 99 -5.75 2.38 21.81
C PRO A 99 -5.00 2.78 23.08
N TRP A 100 -3.69 2.54 23.17
CA TRP A 100 -2.87 2.99 24.29
C TRP A 100 -2.73 4.52 24.32
N VAL A 101 -2.52 5.14 23.15
CA VAL A 101 -2.48 6.60 23.01
C VAL A 101 -3.83 7.22 23.40
N GLN A 102 -4.93 6.61 22.98
CA GLN A 102 -6.29 7.04 23.29
C GLN A 102 -6.55 7.09 24.80
N ILE A 103 -6.21 6.02 25.52
CA ILE A 103 -6.45 5.93 26.97
C ILE A 103 -5.58 6.93 27.74
N THR A 104 -4.34 7.17 27.29
CA THR A 104 -3.35 7.98 28.01
C THR A 104 -3.46 9.48 27.71
N TYR A 105 -3.72 9.84 26.46
CA TYR A 105 -3.64 11.23 25.96
C TYR A 105 -4.95 11.77 25.37
N GLY A 106 -5.99 10.93 25.27
CA GLY A 106 -7.31 11.32 24.78
C GLY A 106 -7.42 11.53 23.27
N THR A 107 -8.63 11.90 22.82
CA THR A 107 -9.03 11.91 21.40
C THR A 107 -8.22 12.85 20.51
N SER A 108 -7.86 14.05 21.02
CA SER A 108 -7.09 15.03 20.24
C SER A 108 -5.68 14.52 19.89
N ALA A 109 -5.01 13.87 20.83
CA ALA A 109 -3.70 13.28 20.61
C ALA A 109 -3.79 12.07 19.68
N THR A 110 -4.81 11.22 19.83
CA THR A 110 -5.08 10.10 18.92
C THR A 110 -5.24 10.57 17.48
N LEU A 111 -5.99 11.65 17.26
CA LEU A 111 -6.20 12.18 15.92
C LEU A 111 -4.88 12.59 15.26
N ILE A 112 -4.02 13.31 16.00
CA ILE A 112 -2.72 13.74 15.48
C ILE A 112 -1.85 12.51 15.19
N PHE A 113 -1.81 11.55 16.12
CA PHE A 113 -1.04 10.32 15.98
C PHE A 113 -1.45 9.52 14.74
N VAL A 114 -2.75 9.26 14.58
CA VAL A 114 -3.29 8.55 13.41
C VAL A 114 -3.07 9.36 12.13
N SER A 115 -3.26 10.68 12.16
CA SER A 115 -3.03 11.54 10.99
C SER A 115 -1.59 11.45 10.48
N VAL A 116 -0.62 11.48 11.40
CA VAL A 116 0.81 11.36 11.07
C VAL A 116 1.08 9.99 10.45
N ILE A 117 0.56 8.90 11.03
CA ILE A 117 0.73 7.55 10.50
C ILE A 117 0.11 7.42 9.10
N VAL A 118 -1.12 7.90 8.91
CA VAL A 118 -1.81 7.88 7.61
C VAL A 118 -1.05 8.70 6.58
N ALA A 119 -0.52 9.87 6.96
CA ALA A 119 0.27 10.71 6.07
C ALA A 119 1.57 10.01 5.62
N PHE A 120 2.33 9.45 6.57
CA PHE A 120 3.54 8.67 6.24
C PHE A 120 3.23 7.45 5.38
N PHE A 121 2.15 6.73 5.72
CA PHE A 121 1.68 5.60 4.92
C PHE A 121 1.35 6.02 3.48
N ALA A 122 0.62 7.13 3.31
CA ALA A 122 0.21 7.64 2.01
C ALA A 122 1.40 8.09 1.16
N VAL A 123 2.37 8.80 1.76
CA VAL A 123 3.62 9.18 1.09
C VAL A 123 4.39 7.93 0.66
N CYS A 124 4.63 6.99 1.57
CA CYS A 124 5.36 5.76 1.25
C CYS A 124 4.68 4.96 0.14
N ARG A 125 3.34 4.87 0.20
CA ARG A 125 2.55 4.22 -0.86
C ARG A 125 2.71 4.94 -2.19
N SER A 126 2.60 6.26 -2.22
CA SER A 126 2.72 7.05 -3.45
C SER A 126 4.08 6.83 -4.12
N VAL A 127 5.16 6.84 -3.33
CA VAL A 127 6.52 6.57 -3.82
C VAL A 127 6.64 5.14 -4.36
N ALA A 128 6.14 4.15 -3.60
CA ALA A 128 6.21 2.75 -4.00
C ALA A 128 5.42 2.48 -5.29
N GLU A 129 4.20 2.99 -5.41
CA GLU A 129 3.36 2.81 -6.60
C GLU A 129 3.96 3.48 -7.84
N THR A 130 4.62 4.64 -7.67
CA THR A 130 5.34 5.30 -8.76
C THR A 130 6.47 4.43 -9.31
N ALA A 131 7.21 3.74 -8.44
CA ALA A 131 8.29 2.83 -8.85
C ALA A 131 7.79 1.46 -9.35
N ARG A 132 6.56 1.08 -9.03
CA ARG A 132 6.01 -0.27 -9.31
C ARG A 132 5.87 -0.55 -10.80
N ILE A 133 5.26 0.37 -11.55
CA ILE A 133 4.96 0.15 -12.98
C ILE A 133 6.26 -0.02 -13.79
N PRO A 134 7.27 0.87 -13.66
CA PRO A 134 8.55 0.68 -14.35
C PRO A 134 9.28 -0.60 -13.89
N TRP A 135 9.25 -0.91 -12.60
CA TRP A 135 9.86 -2.15 -12.10
C TRP A 135 9.22 -3.41 -12.71
N ALA A 136 7.89 -3.43 -12.83
CA ALA A 136 7.16 -4.52 -13.48
C ALA A 136 7.59 -4.74 -14.94
N GLN A 137 7.97 -3.68 -15.65
CA GLN A 137 8.44 -3.78 -17.02
C GLN A 137 9.84 -4.40 -17.14
N GLU A 138 10.67 -4.34 -16.09
CA GLU A 138 12.03 -4.94 -16.09
C GLU A 138 11.99 -6.47 -15.96
N TYR A 139 11.07 -7.00 -15.15
CA TYR A 139 10.98 -8.44 -14.88
C TYR A 139 9.87 -9.16 -15.67
N VAL A 140 8.92 -8.45 -16.29
CA VAL A 140 7.87 -9.08 -17.13
C VAL A 140 8.19 -8.89 -18.63
N PRO A 141 8.35 -10.00 -19.39
CA PRO A 141 8.54 -9.93 -20.84
C PRO A 141 7.41 -9.17 -21.55
N ARG A 142 7.76 -8.28 -22.50
CA ARG A 142 6.79 -7.42 -23.21
C ARG A 142 5.65 -8.20 -23.88
N SER A 143 5.92 -9.40 -24.39
CA SER A 143 4.92 -10.30 -25.02
C SER A 143 3.86 -10.82 -24.04
N MET A 144 4.13 -10.80 -22.74
CA MET A 144 3.27 -11.35 -21.68
C MET A 144 2.73 -10.28 -20.72
N GLN A 145 3.10 -9.01 -20.88
CA GLN A 145 2.67 -7.92 -19.98
C GLN A 145 1.14 -7.77 -19.90
N GLY A 146 0.44 -7.93 -21.03
CA GLY A 146 -1.03 -7.89 -21.07
C GLY A 146 -1.66 -9.04 -20.28
N LYS A 147 -1.17 -10.27 -20.49
CA LYS A 147 -1.63 -11.46 -19.75
C LYS A 147 -1.32 -11.34 -18.25
N TYR A 148 -0.11 -10.93 -17.91
CA TYR A 148 0.29 -10.69 -16.51
C TYR A 148 -0.61 -9.66 -15.82
N THR A 149 -0.88 -8.54 -16.47
CA THR A 149 -1.73 -7.48 -15.91
C THR A 149 -3.16 -7.97 -15.70
N ALA A 150 -3.73 -8.69 -16.69
CA ALA A 150 -5.06 -9.26 -16.59
C ALA A 150 -5.17 -10.30 -15.46
N THR A 151 -4.22 -11.23 -15.38
CA THR A 151 -4.17 -12.24 -14.31
C THR A 151 -3.98 -11.59 -12.94
N ASN A 152 -3.08 -10.63 -12.81
CA ASN A 152 -2.86 -9.91 -11.56
C ASN A 152 -4.12 -9.16 -11.11
N ASN A 153 -4.81 -8.49 -12.03
CA ASN A 153 -6.07 -7.80 -11.73
C ASN A 153 -7.16 -8.78 -11.32
N PHE A 154 -7.29 -9.93 -12.00
CA PHE A 154 -8.26 -10.97 -11.64
C PHE A 154 -8.06 -11.46 -10.20
N PHE A 155 -6.83 -11.86 -9.85
CA PHE A 155 -6.51 -12.34 -8.49
C PHE A 155 -6.61 -11.23 -7.44
N THR A 156 -6.22 -10.00 -7.77
CA THR A 156 -6.34 -8.84 -6.88
C THR A 156 -7.81 -8.52 -6.60
N SER A 157 -8.67 -8.54 -7.62
CA SER A 157 -10.11 -8.35 -7.45
C SER A 157 -10.73 -9.46 -6.61
N LEU A 158 -10.38 -10.73 -6.87
CA LEU A 158 -10.87 -11.86 -6.09
C LEU A 158 -10.43 -11.76 -4.62
N ALA A 159 -9.17 -11.39 -4.37
CA ALA A 159 -8.66 -11.12 -3.04
C ALA A 159 -9.40 -9.95 -2.36
N GLY A 160 -9.71 -8.89 -3.11
CA GLY A 160 -10.52 -7.77 -2.64
C GLY A 160 -11.92 -8.19 -2.21
N PHE A 161 -12.62 -8.96 -3.05
CA PHE A 161 -13.93 -9.51 -2.71
C PHE A 161 -13.88 -10.43 -1.48
N GLY A 162 -12.88 -11.31 -1.39
CA GLY A 162 -12.69 -12.17 -0.22
C GLY A 162 -12.40 -11.37 1.05
N ALA A 163 -11.57 -10.32 0.96
CA ALA A 163 -11.26 -9.47 2.10
C ALA A 163 -12.49 -8.69 2.59
N VAL A 164 -13.32 -8.15 1.68
CA VAL A 164 -14.57 -7.47 2.04
C VAL A 164 -15.59 -8.45 2.64
N GLY A 165 -15.72 -9.64 2.06
CA GLY A 165 -16.65 -10.66 2.54
C GLY A 165 -16.31 -11.18 3.95
N LEU A 166 -15.03 -11.22 4.32
CA LEU A 166 -14.60 -11.56 5.69
C LEU A 166 -14.77 -10.41 6.69
N ALA A 167 -14.85 -9.16 6.20
CA ALA A 167 -14.91 -7.96 7.02
C ALA A 167 -16.33 -7.37 7.15
N SER A 168 -17.33 -8.02 6.55
CA SER A 168 -18.76 -7.65 6.61
C SER A 168 -19.50 -8.62 7.53
#